data_AF-A0ABD6WFE1-F1
#
_entry.id   AF-A0ABD6WFE1-F1
#
_cell.length_a   1.000
_cell.length_b   1.000
_cell.length_c   1.000
_cell.angle_alpha   90.00
_cell.angle_beta   90.00
_cell.angle_gamma   90.00
#
_symmetry.space_group_name_H-M   'P 1'
#
loop_
_entity.id
_entity.type
_entity.pdbx_description
1 polymer ?
#
loop_
_entity_poly.entity_id
_entity_poly.type
_entity_poly.pdbx_seq_one_letter_code
_entity_poly.pdbx_strand_id
1 'polypeptide(L)'
;MSRARDQRRRSDAKERRADTRRQQWLEETKSTDTLRRLCVLWDDHAANPVTKYSTPVNTQTVIAVRALVAHAVDCGRAIATLYEAKQPLAAVPVIRTLMEDATTAAWLLKAPDGWKGFTREGAEARRKLLNNIRQANPDLKPDLVGAELARAKELLNRFGEYTTDNDFQQRARSVTGTDRLYMLFRMASGVSHAGAKIVDLYTAADPGSPSGFGWFDQARHPQADMWLRVASALLVRALTAWDHVLAGNPLQERLTPLAERLGEAPSLTYGPLFETVAQ
;
A
#
# COMPACT_ATOMS: atom_id res chain seq x y z
N MET A 1 20.73 51.50 -21.13
CA MET A 1 20.98 50.59 -19.99
C MET A 1 19.79 50.39 -19.03
N SER A 2 18.78 51.26 -18.99
CA SER A 2 17.65 51.16 -18.03
C SER A 2 16.66 50.01 -18.31
N ARG A 3 16.29 49.75 -19.58
CA ARG A 3 15.28 48.72 -19.93
C ARG A 3 15.69 47.27 -19.59
N ALA A 4 16.97 46.93 -19.68
CA ALA A 4 17.47 45.58 -19.38
C ALA A 4 17.46 45.26 -17.88
N ARG A 5 17.66 46.27 -17.02
CA ARG A 5 17.55 46.12 -15.56
C ARG A 5 16.10 45.95 -15.10
N ASP A 6 15.15 46.63 -15.75
CA ASP A 6 13.73 46.48 -15.45
C ASP A 6 13.16 45.13 -15.89
N GLN A 7 13.62 44.58 -17.02
CA GLN A 7 13.22 43.23 -17.45
C GLN A 7 13.72 42.14 -16.50
N ARG A 8 14.97 42.21 -16.03
CA ARG A 8 15.50 41.27 -15.02
C ARG A 8 14.75 41.37 -13.69
N ARG A 9 14.50 42.58 -13.18
CA ARG A 9 13.71 42.76 -11.94
C ARG A 9 12.30 42.19 -12.05
N ARG A 10 11.67 42.27 -13.23
CA ARG A 10 10.35 41.69 -13.48
C ARG A 10 10.39 40.17 -13.63
N SER A 11 11.44 39.58 -14.21
CA SER A 11 11.59 38.11 -14.25
C SER A 11 11.84 37.57 -12.84
N ASP A 12 12.75 38.18 -12.09
CA ASP A 12 13.11 37.73 -10.74
C ASP A 12 11.91 37.84 -9.76
N ALA A 13 11.09 38.88 -9.91
CA ALA A 13 9.86 39.03 -9.13
C ALA A 13 8.75 38.04 -9.54
N LYS A 14 8.69 37.67 -10.82
CA LYS A 14 7.76 36.66 -11.35
C LYS A 14 8.16 35.25 -10.91
N GLU A 15 9.47 34.98 -10.90
CA GLU A 15 10.06 33.72 -10.47
C GLU A 15 9.92 33.53 -8.96
N ARG A 16 10.21 34.55 -8.15
CA ARG A 16 9.93 34.52 -6.70
C ARG A 16 8.45 34.34 -6.39
N ARG A 17 7.54 35.01 -7.11
CA ARG A 17 6.08 34.80 -6.94
C ARG A 17 5.62 33.40 -7.35
N ALA A 18 6.24 32.81 -8.37
CA ALA A 18 5.97 31.43 -8.77
C ALA A 18 6.48 30.45 -7.71
N ASP A 19 7.66 30.70 -7.14
CA ASP A 19 8.27 29.87 -6.10
C ASP A 19 7.52 29.97 -4.76
N THR A 20 7.10 31.18 -4.37
CA THR A 20 6.21 31.39 -3.20
C THR A 20 4.84 30.74 -3.43
N ARG A 21 4.24 30.81 -4.62
CA ARG A 21 3.00 30.06 -4.93
C ARG A 21 3.20 28.56 -4.92
N ARG A 22 4.38 28.07 -5.31
CA ARG A 22 4.74 26.65 -5.29
C ARG A 22 4.94 26.16 -3.86
N GLN A 23 5.61 26.94 -3.01
CA GLN A 23 5.75 26.66 -1.57
C GLN A 23 4.41 26.77 -0.85
N GLN A 24 3.60 27.78 -1.12
CA GLN A 24 2.27 27.94 -0.55
C GLN A 24 1.29 26.84 -1.00
N TRP A 25 1.38 26.36 -2.25
CA TRP A 25 0.66 25.17 -2.72
C TRP A 25 1.15 23.86 -2.07
N LEU A 26 2.42 23.80 -1.64
CA LEU A 26 2.97 22.67 -0.88
C LEU A 26 2.56 22.73 0.60
N GLU A 27 2.30 23.93 1.14
CA GLU A 27 1.90 24.16 2.54
C GLU A 27 0.38 24.07 2.77
N GLU A 28 -0.45 24.34 1.74
CA GLU A 28 -1.92 24.39 1.87
C GLU A 28 -2.68 23.15 1.36
N THR A 29 -2.02 22.17 0.74
CA THR A 29 -2.72 20.92 0.36
C THR A 29 -2.97 20.03 1.57
N LYS A 30 -4.24 19.66 1.79
CA LYS A 30 -4.61 18.65 2.79
C LYS A 30 -3.77 17.41 2.51
N SER A 31 -3.30 16.74 3.55
CA SER A 31 -2.46 15.53 3.45
C SER A 31 -3.13 14.41 2.62
N THR A 32 -4.46 14.43 2.47
CA THR A 32 -5.24 13.55 1.57
C THR A 32 -5.04 13.85 0.08
N ASP A 33 -4.64 15.07 -0.30
CA ASP A 33 -4.42 15.47 -1.69
C ASP A 33 -3.29 14.67 -2.34
N THR A 34 -2.30 14.23 -1.56
CA THR A 34 -1.24 13.35 -2.08
C THR A 34 -1.78 11.97 -2.45
N LEU A 35 -2.61 11.36 -1.62
CA LEU A 35 -3.28 10.09 -1.96
C LEU A 35 -4.16 10.24 -3.19
N ARG A 36 -4.96 11.29 -3.25
CA ARG A 36 -5.84 11.57 -4.40
C ARG A 36 -5.03 11.73 -5.69
N ARG A 37 -3.92 12.48 -5.66
CA ARG A 37 -3.03 12.65 -6.82
C ARG A 37 -2.43 11.32 -7.28
N LEU A 38 -1.97 10.47 -6.36
CA LEU A 38 -1.45 9.14 -6.69
C LEU A 38 -2.54 8.27 -7.35
N CYS A 39 -3.79 8.32 -6.86
CA CYS A 39 -4.90 7.61 -7.49
C CYS A 39 -5.19 8.12 -8.91
N VAL A 40 -5.11 9.44 -9.13
CA VAL A 40 -5.27 10.02 -10.48
C VAL A 40 -4.16 9.55 -11.44
N LEU A 41 -2.91 9.38 -10.96
CA LEU A 41 -1.84 8.79 -11.81
C LEU A 41 -2.22 7.41 -12.35
N TRP A 42 -2.83 6.59 -11.51
CA TRP A 42 -3.32 5.27 -11.90
C TRP A 42 -4.45 5.40 -12.92
N ASP A 43 -5.43 6.26 -12.69
CA ASP A 43 -6.59 6.44 -13.58
C ASP A 43 -6.20 6.97 -14.96
N ASP A 44 -5.32 7.99 -15.00
CA ASP A 44 -4.76 8.53 -16.25
C ASP A 44 -4.12 7.43 -17.09
N HIS A 45 -3.37 6.52 -16.44
CA HIS A 45 -2.70 5.43 -17.12
C HIS A 45 -3.67 4.33 -17.55
N ALA A 46 -4.58 3.93 -16.65
CA ALA A 46 -5.57 2.87 -16.87
C ALA A 46 -6.60 3.23 -17.95
N ALA A 47 -6.79 4.52 -18.25
CA ALA A 47 -7.61 4.99 -19.36
C ALA A 47 -7.07 4.56 -20.74
N ASN A 48 -5.80 4.14 -20.84
CA ASN A 48 -5.25 3.61 -22.09
C ASN A 48 -5.64 2.13 -22.29
N PRO A 49 -6.32 1.77 -23.39
CA PRO A 49 -6.88 0.43 -23.58
C PRO A 49 -5.84 -0.67 -23.88
N VAL A 50 -4.59 -0.28 -24.18
CA VAL A 50 -3.51 -1.21 -24.51
C VAL A 50 -2.32 -0.95 -23.59
N THR A 51 -2.23 -1.72 -22.50
CA THR A 51 -1.07 -1.71 -21.63
C THR A 51 -0.02 -2.68 -22.15
N LYS A 52 1.12 -2.15 -22.63
CA LYS A 52 2.29 -2.97 -22.97
C LYS A 52 3.12 -3.20 -21.70
N TYR A 53 3.40 -4.46 -21.37
CA TYR A 53 4.25 -4.82 -20.25
C TYR A 53 5.65 -5.25 -20.71
N SER A 54 6.61 -5.14 -19.80
CA SER A 54 8.01 -5.47 -20.03
C SER A 54 8.19 -6.98 -20.18
N THR A 55 8.79 -7.43 -21.30
CA THR A 55 8.99 -8.84 -21.63
C THR A 55 9.92 -9.65 -20.71
N PRO A 56 10.86 -9.06 -19.93
CA PRO A 56 11.66 -9.80 -18.96
C PRO A 56 10.90 -10.27 -17.72
N VAL A 57 9.71 -9.70 -17.44
CA VAL A 57 8.92 -10.06 -16.25
C VAL A 57 7.93 -11.17 -16.61
N ASN A 58 7.87 -12.21 -15.78
CA ASN A 58 6.90 -13.30 -15.96
C ASN A 58 5.47 -12.76 -15.98
N THR A 59 4.65 -13.19 -16.95
CA THR A 59 3.25 -12.74 -17.10
C THR A 59 2.41 -12.92 -15.83
N GLN A 60 2.63 -13.99 -15.04
CA GLN A 60 1.91 -14.20 -13.78
C GLN A 60 2.30 -13.17 -12.72
N THR A 61 3.57 -12.79 -12.66
CA THR A 61 4.05 -11.69 -11.82
C THR A 61 3.38 -10.38 -12.24
N VAL A 62 3.30 -10.08 -13.54
CA VAL A 62 2.63 -8.87 -14.05
C VAL A 62 1.16 -8.83 -13.63
N ILE A 63 0.43 -9.94 -13.79
CA ILE A 63 -0.98 -10.05 -13.39
C ILE A 63 -1.15 -9.82 -11.89
N ALA A 64 -0.33 -10.49 -11.07
CA ALA A 64 -0.40 -10.37 -9.63
C ALA A 64 -0.07 -8.94 -9.14
N VAL A 65 1.00 -8.33 -9.68
CA VAL A 65 1.37 -6.94 -9.39
C VAL A 65 0.24 -6.00 -9.78
N ARG A 66 -0.33 -6.13 -10.99
CA ARG A 66 -1.46 -5.29 -11.42
C ARG A 66 -2.64 -5.38 -10.46
N ALA A 67 -3.02 -6.59 -10.05
CA ALA A 67 -4.17 -6.82 -9.18
C ALA A 67 -3.94 -6.22 -7.78
N LEU A 68 -2.77 -6.45 -7.19
CA LEU A 68 -2.40 -5.90 -5.88
C LEU A 68 -2.32 -4.37 -5.93
N VAL A 69 -1.76 -3.78 -6.98
CA VAL A 69 -1.66 -2.32 -7.12
C VAL A 69 -3.02 -1.68 -7.36
N ALA A 70 -3.91 -2.31 -8.13
CA ALA A 70 -5.27 -1.84 -8.29
C ALA A 70 -6.01 -1.80 -6.92
N HIS A 71 -5.87 -2.85 -6.12
CA HIS A 71 -6.45 -2.89 -4.77
C HIS A 71 -5.80 -1.89 -3.81
N ALA A 72 -4.49 -1.67 -3.92
CA ALA A 72 -3.77 -0.63 -3.20
C ALA A 72 -4.31 0.78 -3.54
N VAL A 73 -4.63 1.04 -4.81
CA VAL A 73 -5.26 2.30 -5.24
C VAL A 73 -6.67 2.45 -4.64
N ASP A 74 -7.48 1.39 -4.63
CA ASP A 74 -8.79 1.41 -3.96
C ASP A 74 -8.68 1.66 -2.46
N CYS A 75 -7.69 1.05 -1.79
CA CYS A 75 -7.35 1.37 -0.41
C CYS A 75 -6.97 2.85 -0.25
N GLY A 76 -6.14 3.39 -1.14
CA GLY A 76 -5.76 4.82 -1.16
C GLY A 76 -6.97 5.75 -1.24
N ARG A 77 -7.94 5.42 -2.11
CA ARG A 77 -9.21 6.15 -2.24
C ARG A 77 -10.02 6.10 -0.95
N ALA A 78 -10.16 4.90 -0.37
CA ALA A 78 -10.90 4.70 0.88
C ALA A 78 -10.26 5.46 2.05
N ILE A 79 -8.94 5.43 2.16
CA ILE A 79 -8.18 6.16 3.18
C ILE A 79 -8.44 7.66 3.04
N ALA A 80 -8.30 8.23 1.84
CA ALA A 80 -8.56 9.65 1.62
C ALA A 80 -9.99 10.03 2.03
N THR A 81 -10.99 9.23 1.66
CA THR A 81 -12.40 9.43 2.05
C THR A 81 -12.58 9.39 3.57
N LEU A 82 -11.98 8.43 4.27
CA LEU A 82 -12.08 8.32 5.73
C LEU A 82 -11.43 9.50 6.45
N TYR A 83 -10.28 9.99 5.97
CA TYR A 83 -9.65 11.18 6.54
C TYR A 83 -10.47 12.45 6.28
N GLU A 84 -11.02 12.60 5.07
CA GLU A 84 -11.95 13.70 4.72
C GLU A 84 -13.21 13.68 5.60
N ALA A 85 -13.69 12.50 5.97
CA ALA A 85 -14.80 12.29 6.89
C ALA A 85 -14.41 12.41 8.39
N LYS A 86 -13.17 12.78 8.71
CA LYS A 86 -12.64 12.86 10.09
C LYS A 86 -12.69 11.52 10.85
N GLN A 87 -12.47 10.41 10.15
CA GLN A 87 -12.44 9.04 10.70
C GLN A 87 -11.05 8.39 10.54
N PRO A 88 -9.94 9.00 11.01
CA PRO A 88 -8.60 8.52 10.74
C PRO A 88 -8.30 7.16 11.42
N LEU A 89 -8.91 6.85 12.57
CA LEU A 89 -8.74 5.55 13.22
C LEU A 89 -9.31 4.41 12.37
N ALA A 90 -10.48 4.62 11.75
CA ALA A 90 -11.11 3.64 10.88
C ALA A 90 -10.34 3.41 9.56
N ALA A 91 -9.44 4.35 9.20
CA ALA A 91 -8.56 4.18 8.05
C ALA A 91 -7.38 3.24 8.33
N VAL A 92 -6.95 3.07 9.60
CA VAL A 92 -5.75 2.27 9.93
C VAL A 92 -5.83 0.81 9.43
N PRO A 93 -6.96 0.10 9.55
CA PRO A 93 -7.10 -1.24 8.97
C PRO A 93 -6.93 -1.24 7.44
N VAL A 94 -7.43 -0.21 6.75
CA VAL A 94 -7.27 -0.06 5.29
C VAL A 94 -5.82 0.25 4.93
N ILE A 95 -5.12 1.05 5.74
CA ILE A 95 -3.69 1.32 5.58
C ILE A 95 -2.88 0.03 5.76
N ARG A 96 -3.28 -0.85 6.68
CA ARG A 96 -2.65 -2.16 6.85
C ARG A 96 -2.82 -3.03 5.59
N THR A 97 -4.00 -3.06 4.99
CA THR A 97 -4.23 -3.77 3.73
C THR A 97 -3.37 -3.19 2.59
N LEU A 98 -3.36 -1.86 2.44
CA LEU A 98 -2.45 -1.17 1.50
C LEU A 98 -0.97 -1.56 1.73
N MET A 99 -0.57 -1.71 2.99
CA MET A 99 0.79 -2.12 3.35
C MET A 99 1.11 -3.54 2.86
N GLU A 100 0.19 -4.49 3.06
CA GLU A 100 0.33 -5.87 2.58
C GLU A 100 0.42 -5.92 1.04
N ASP A 101 -0.46 -5.18 0.35
CA ASP A 101 -0.52 -5.14 -1.12
C ASP A 101 0.75 -4.51 -1.73
N ALA A 102 1.14 -3.33 -1.25
CA ALA A 102 2.31 -2.61 -1.75
C ALA A 102 3.61 -3.41 -1.53
N THR A 103 3.75 -4.03 -0.35
CA THR A 103 4.92 -4.85 -0.02
C THR A 103 4.96 -6.13 -0.84
N THR A 104 3.83 -6.81 -1.01
CA THR A 104 3.74 -8.04 -1.79
C THR A 104 3.99 -7.77 -3.28
N ALA A 105 3.45 -6.67 -3.83
CA ALA A 105 3.71 -6.26 -5.20
C ALA A 105 5.21 -6.01 -5.44
N ALA A 106 5.88 -5.28 -4.54
CA ALA A 106 7.31 -5.04 -4.64
C ALA A 106 8.15 -6.32 -4.49
N TRP A 107 7.76 -7.23 -3.59
CA TRP A 107 8.43 -8.52 -3.40
C TRP A 107 8.31 -9.45 -4.61
N LEU A 108 7.15 -9.49 -5.28
CA LEU A 108 6.94 -10.32 -6.47
C LEU A 108 7.88 -9.97 -7.63
N LEU A 109 8.37 -8.73 -7.69
CA LEU A 109 9.37 -8.30 -8.66
C LEU A 109 10.79 -8.72 -8.30
N LYS A 110 11.06 -8.90 -7.00
CA LYS A 110 12.35 -9.41 -6.50
C LYS A 110 12.49 -10.92 -6.67
N ALA A 111 11.39 -11.66 -6.51
CA ALA A 111 11.40 -13.11 -6.44
C ALA A 111 10.93 -13.74 -7.77
N PRO A 112 11.84 -14.29 -8.61
CA PRO A 112 11.50 -14.81 -9.95
C PRO A 112 10.36 -15.85 -9.95
N ASP A 113 10.28 -16.68 -8.90
CA ASP A 113 9.24 -17.68 -8.69
C ASP A 113 8.24 -17.31 -7.57
N GLY A 114 8.29 -16.08 -7.05
CA GLY A 114 7.45 -15.64 -5.94
C GLY A 114 5.95 -15.79 -6.23
N TRP A 115 5.54 -15.61 -7.48
CA TRP A 115 4.15 -15.77 -7.92
C TRP A 115 3.61 -17.21 -7.69
N LYS A 116 4.48 -18.24 -7.77
CA LYS A 116 4.09 -19.63 -7.56
C LYS A 116 3.73 -19.87 -6.10
N GLY A 117 4.60 -19.42 -5.18
CA GLY A 117 4.31 -19.56 -3.76
C GLY A 117 3.18 -18.64 -3.28
N PHE A 118 3.04 -17.43 -3.84
CA PHE A 118 1.87 -16.58 -3.63
C PHE A 118 0.56 -17.30 -4.03
N THR A 119 0.55 -17.94 -5.20
CA THR A 119 -0.60 -18.72 -5.69
C THR A 119 -0.89 -19.92 -4.78
N ARG A 120 0.15 -20.64 -4.37
CA ARG A 120 0.08 -21.78 -3.46
C ARG A 120 -0.52 -21.38 -2.10
N GLU A 121 -0.07 -20.27 -1.51
CA GLU A 121 -0.60 -19.76 -0.25
C GLU A 121 -2.10 -19.44 -0.34
N GLY A 122 -2.52 -18.77 -1.41
CA GLY A 122 -3.94 -18.51 -1.66
C GLY A 122 -4.76 -19.80 -1.77
N ALA A 123 -4.22 -20.81 -2.45
CA ALA A 123 -4.85 -22.12 -2.56
C ALA A 123 -4.94 -22.83 -1.20
N GLU A 124 -3.89 -22.76 -0.38
CA GLU A 124 -3.85 -23.38 0.95
C GLU A 124 -4.86 -22.72 1.91
N ALA A 125 -4.91 -21.38 1.94
CA ALA A 125 -5.88 -20.65 2.76
C ALA A 125 -7.31 -21.02 2.36
N ARG A 126 -7.59 -21.09 1.06
CA ARG A 126 -8.91 -21.47 0.56
C ARG A 126 -9.26 -22.92 0.87
N ARG A 127 -8.32 -23.85 0.70
CA ARG A 127 -8.50 -25.26 1.09
C ARG A 127 -8.87 -25.39 2.57
N LYS A 128 -8.14 -24.70 3.46
CA LYS A 128 -8.43 -24.69 4.91
C LYS A 128 -9.84 -24.17 5.20
N LEU A 129 -10.20 -23.02 4.64
CA LEU A 129 -11.53 -22.42 4.82
C LEU A 129 -12.65 -23.38 4.36
N LEU A 130 -12.54 -23.94 3.15
CA LEU A 130 -13.56 -24.82 2.60
C LEU A 130 -13.71 -26.12 3.37
N ASN A 131 -12.60 -26.68 3.87
CA ASN A 131 -12.64 -27.84 4.77
C ASN A 131 -13.36 -27.51 6.08
N ASN A 132 -13.10 -26.34 6.66
CA ASN A 132 -13.79 -25.89 7.87
C ASN A 132 -15.28 -25.70 7.63
N ILE A 133 -15.68 -25.12 6.49
CA ILE A 133 -17.10 -24.96 6.11
C ILE A 133 -17.77 -26.32 6.01
N ARG A 134 -17.15 -27.29 5.34
CA ARG A 134 -17.67 -28.66 5.21
C ARG A 134 -17.77 -29.37 6.55
N GLN A 135 -16.78 -29.18 7.43
CA GLN A 135 -16.80 -29.76 8.78
C GLN A 135 -17.92 -29.17 9.64
N ALA A 136 -18.14 -27.85 9.54
CA ALA A 136 -19.20 -27.16 10.28
C ALA A 136 -20.60 -27.42 9.71
N ASN A 137 -20.72 -27.86 8.45
CA ASN A 137 -21.98 -28.11 7.78
C ASN A 137 -21.95 -29.48 7.08
N PRO A 138 -22.13 -30.60 7.82
CA PRO A 138 -22.07 -31.95 7.26
C PRO A 138 -23.12 -32.20 6.16
N ASP A 139 -24.27 -31.53 6.24
CA ASP A 139 -25.38 -31.63 5.27
C ASP A 139 -25.22 -30.71 4.06
N LEU A 140 -24.11 -29.96 3.98
CA LEU A 140 -23.83 -29.08 2.86
C LEU A 140 -23.72 -29.90 1.57
N LYS A 141 -24.45 -29.49 0.53
CA LYS A 141 -24.37 -30.17 -0.76
C LYS A 141 -22.91 -30.20 -1.27
N PRO A 142 -22.39 -31.38 -1.70
CA PRO A 142 -20.99 -31.54 -2.09
C PRO A 142 -20.51 -30.59 -3.21
N ASP A 143 -21.43 -30.16 -4.08
CA ASP A 143 -21.18 -29.27 -5.22
C ASP A 143 -20.90 -27.81 -4.81
N LEU A 144 -21.37 -27.37 -3.64
CA LEU A 144 -21.19 -25.98 -3.17
C LEU A 144 -19.74 -25.62 -2.88
N VAL A 145 -18.94 -26.59 -2.43
CA VAL A 145 -17.51 -26.38 -2.10
C VAL A 145 -16.56 -27.29 -2.90
N GLY A 146 -17.08 -28.35 -3.52
CA GLY A 146 -16.28 -29.40 -4.16
C GLY A 146 -15.42 -28.90 -5.32
N ALA A 147 -15.99 -28.08 -6.21
CA ALA A 147 -15.26 -27.53 -7.35
C ALA A 147 -14.10 -26.63 -6.91
N GLU A 148 -14.33 -25.76 -5.92
CA GLU A 148 -13.28 -24.87 -5.42
C GLU A 148 -12.20 -25.63 -4.65
N LEU A 149 -12.59 -26.64 -3.89
CA LEU A 149 -11.66 -27.50 -3.18
C LEU A 149 -10.77 -28.29 -4.15
N ALA A 150 -11.33 -28.77 -5.27
CA ALA A 150 -10.57 -29.42 -6.33
C ALA A 150 -9.58 -28.47 -7.00
N ARG A 151 -10.00 -27.24 -7.34
CA ARG A 151 -9.10 -26.19 -7.87
C ARG A 151 -7.96 -25.87 -6.91
N ALA A 152 -8.26 -25.71 -5.62
CA ALA A 152 -7.24 -25.45 -4.60
C ALA A 152 -6.24 -26.61 -4.51
N LYS A 153 -6.70 -27.87 -4.50
CA LYS A 153 -5.83 -29.05 -4.49
C LYS A 153 -4.93 -29.12 -5.73
N GLU A 154 -5.47 -28.82 -6.91
CA GLU A 154 -4.68 -28.82 -8.14
C GLU A 154 -3.53 -27.80 -8.10
N LEU A 155 -3.80 -26.58 -7.63
CA LEU A 155 -2.77 -25.57 -7.44
C LEU A 155 -1.70 -25.99 -6.42
N LEU A 156 -2.11 -26.67 -5.34
CA LEU A 156 -1.18 -27.20 -4.33
C LEU A 156 -0.33 -28.35 -4.87
N ASN A 157 -0.88 -29.21 -5.70
CA ASN A 157 -0.12 -30.26 -6.37
C ASN A 157 0.91 -29.66 -7.33
N ARG A 158 0.50 -28.65 -8.11
CA ARG A 158 1.35 -28.00 -9.11
C ARG A 158 2.49 -27.17 -8.52
N PHE A 159 2.26 -26.54 -7.37
CA PHE A 159 3.20 -25.58 -6.78
C PHE A 159 3.68 -26.00 -5.37
N GLY A 160 3.51 -27.25 -4.97
CA GLY A 160 3.78 -27.73 -3.61
C GLY A 160 5.20 -27.47 -3.11
N GLU A 161 6.19 -27.54 -4.01
CA GLU A 161 7.60 -27.30 -3.73
C GLU A 161 7.96 -25.82 -3.50
N TYR A 162 7.10 -24.89 -3.97
CA TYR A 162 7.36 -23.45 -3.85
C TYR A 162 6.86 -22.94 -2.50
N THR A 163 7.65 -23.19 -1.46
CA THR A 163 7.49 -22.54 -0.17
C THR A 163 8.05 -21.12 -0.23
N THR A 164 7.21 -20.14 0.03
CA THR A 164 7.60 -18.73 0.11
C THR A 164 7.95 -18.32 1.54
N ASP A 165 8.64 -17.19 1.65
CA ASP A 165 8.76 -16.43 2.88
C ASP A 165 7.34 -16.16 3.43
N ASN A 166 6.93 -16.99 4.41
CA ASN A 166 5.50 -17.25 4.69
C ASN A 166 4.80 -16.13 5.49
N ASP A 167 5.52 -15.09 5.90
CA ASP A 167 4.93 -13.99 6.65
C ASP A 167 5.31 -12.62 6.08
N PHE A 168 4.45 -11.64 6.35
CA PHE A 168 4.63 -10.25 5.94
C PHE A 168 5.98 -9.66 6.39
N GLN A 169 6.50 -10.06 7.55
CA GLN A 169 7.79 -9.59 8.07
C GLN A 169 8.95 -10.02 7.15
N GLN A 170 8.94 -11.26 6.68
CA GLN A 170 9.97 -11.78 5.79
C GLN A 170 9.93 -11.08 4.42
N ARG A 171 8.73 -10.90 3.85
CA ARG A 171 8.56 -10.09 2.62
C ARG A 171 9.05 -8.66 2.82
N ALA A 172 8.67 -8.01 3.91
CA ALA A 172 9.10 -6.65 4.24
C ALA A 172 10.62 -6.54 4.43
N ARG A 173 11.29 -7.55 4.99
CA ARG A 173 12.76 -7.57 5.10
C ARG A 173 13.46 -7.80 3.76
N SER A 174 12.79 -8.45 2.83
CA SER A 174 13.37 -8.74 1.52
C SER A 174 13.36 -7.52 0.58
N VAL A 175 12.54 -6.51 0.85
CA VAL A 175 12.40 -5.32 0.00
C VAL A 175 13.17 -4.15 0.63
N THR A 176 13.94 -3.41 -0.17
CA THR A 176 14.73 -2.28 0.33
C THR A 176 13.82 -1.20 0.93
N GLY A 177 14.22 -0.69 2.11
CA GLY A 177 13.54 0.41 2.81
C GLY A 177 12.34 -0.01 3.65
N THR A 178 12.02 -1.30 3.77
CA THR A 178 10.85 -1.79 4.52
C THR A 178 11.18 -2.55 5.81
N ASP A 179 12.42 -2.46 6.30
CA ASP A 179 12.88 -3.16 7.52
C ASP A 179 12.05 -2.84 8.77
N ARG A 180 11.57 -1.60 8.87
CA ARG A 180 10.74 -1.12 9.98
C ARG A 180 9.24 -1.29 9.74
N LEU A 181 8.84 -1.70 8.54
CA LEU A 181 7.44 -1.78 8.15
C LEU A 181 6.67 -2.82 8.96
N TYR A 182 7.34 -3.89 9.40
CA TYR A 182 6.74 -4.88 10.29
C TYR A 182 6.28 -4.30 11.64
N MET A 183 7.02 -3.34 12.21
CA MET A 183 6.59 -2.71 13.45
C MET A 183 5.30 -1.90 13.25
N LEU A 184 5.22 -1.13 12.15
CA LEU A 184 4.01 -0.40 11.79
C LEU A 184 2.85 -1.37 11.51
N PHE A 185 3.09 -2.46 10.80
CA PHE A 185 2.10 -3.50 10.57
C PHE A 185 1.49 -4.03 11.89
N ARG A 186 2.34 -4.32 12.88
CA ARG A 186 1.91 -4.78 14.20
C ARG A 186 1.15 -3.69 14.97
N MET A 187 1.57 -2.42 14.87
CA MET A 187 0.83 -1.29 15.46
C MET A 187 -0.57 -1.15 14.86
N ALA A 188 -0.70 -1.27 13.53
CA ALA A 188 -1.97 -1.20 12.82
C ALA A 188 -2.90 -2.38 13.17
N SER A 189 -2.31 -3.57 13.33
CA SER A 189 -3.04 -4.78 13.76
C SER A 189 -3.74 -4.58 15.10
N GLY A 190 -3.10 -3.86 16.04
CA GLY A 190 -3.68 -3.58 17.36
C GLY A 190 -4.91 -2.67 17.37
N VAL A 191 -5.26 -2.05 16.25
CA VAL A 191 -6.50 -1.25 16.09
C VAL A 191 -7.40 -1.78 14.96
N SER A 192 -7.10 -2.97 14.43
CA SER A 192 -7.89 -3.63 13.37
C SER A 192 -8.97 -4.57 13.91
N HIS A 193 -8.94 -4.89 15.19
CA HIS A 193 -9.88 -5.77 15.86
C HIS A 193 -10.42 -5.11 17.12
N ALA A 194 -11.63 -5.50 17.54
CA ALA A 194 -12.21 -5.04 18.79
C ALA A 194 -11.25 -5.35 19.96
N GLY A 195 -10.95 -4.34 20.77
CA GLY A 195 -10.03 -4.46 21.89
C GLY A 195 -9.96 -3.18 22.71
N ALA A 196 -9.37 -3.29 23.91
CA ALA A 196 -9.29 -2.19 24.88
C ALA A 196 -8.68 -0.91 24.27
N LYS A 197 -7.64 -1.05 23.44
CA LYS A 197 -7.02 0.08 22.75
C LYS A 197 -8.00 0.91 21.91
N ILE A 198 -9.01 0.29 21.28
CA ILE A 198 -10.02 1.05 20.55
C ILE A 198 -10.91 1.80 21.54
N VAL A 199 -11.36 1.13 22.62
CA VAL A 199 -12.19 1.75 23.66
C VAL A 199 -11.50 2.98 24.26
N ASP A 200 -10.22 2.87 24.61
CA ASP A 200 -9.41 3.95 25.20
C ASP A 200 -9.31 5.19 24.29
N LEU A 201 -9.44 5.03 22.97
CA LEU A 201 -9.39 6.16 22.03
C LEU A 201 -10.71 6.94 21.99
N TYR A 202 -11.80 6.37 22.49
CA TYR A 202 -13.13 6.99 22.54
C TYR A 202 -13.56 7.37 23.96
N THR A 203 -12.73 7.12 24.97
CA THR A 203 -13.04 7.40 26.38
C THR A 203 -11.99 8.26 27.04
N ALA A 204 -12.38 8.96 28.10
CA ALA A 204 -11.47 9.62 29.01
C ALA A 204 -12.01 9.60 30.44
N ALA A 205 -11.11 9.78 31.41
CA ALA A 205 -11.53 10.08 32.78
C ALA A 205 -12.22 11.45 32.80
N ASP A 206 -13.38 11.50 33.43
CA ASP A 206 -14.16 12.72 33.64
C ASP A 206 -14.66 12.74 35.10
N PRO A 207 -13.95 13.43 36.00
CA PRO A 207 -14.35 13.53 37.41
C PRO A 207 -15.71 14.21 37.63
N GLY A 208 -16.23 14.94 36.65
CA GLY A 208 -17.56 15.56 36.71
C GLY A 208 -18.70 14.61 36.30
N SER A 209 -18.37 13.49 35.66
CA SER A 209 -19.35 12.47 35.28
C SER A 209 -19.66 11.55 36.46
N PRO A 210 -20.93 11.16 36.71
CA PRO A 210 -21.28 10.21 37.76
C PRO A 210 -20.58 8.85 37.65
N SER A 211 -20.17 8.44 36.45
CA SER A 211 -19.41 7.20 36.23
C SER A 211 -17.91 7.35 36.41
N GLY A 212 -17.39 8.59 36.54
CA GLY A 212 -15.97 8.90 36.48
C GLY A 212 -15.38 8.90 35.06
N PHE A 213 -16.21 8.69 34.02
CA PHE A 213 -15.79 8.61 32.62
C PHE A 213 -16.66 9.45 31.69
N GLY A 214 -16.04 9.97 30.64
CA GLY A 214 -16.67 10.65 29.52
C GLY A 214 -16.32 10.01 28.17
N TRP A 215 -17.01 10.43 27.12
CA TRP A 215 -16.91 9.88 25.77
C TRP A 215 -16.47 10.95 24.77
N PHE A 216 -15.74 10.56 23.73
CA PHE A 216 -15.50 11.39 22.56
C PHE A 216 -16.39 10.94 21.40
N ASP A 217 -17.00 11.90 20.69
CA ASP A 217 -17.76 11.63 19.46
C ASP A 217 -16.85 11.08 18.33
N GLN A 218 -15.55 11.34 18.44
CA GLN A 218 -14.53 10.87 17.50
C GLN A 218 -13.31 10.34 18.26
N ALA A 219 -12.68 9.31 17.70
CA ALA A 219 -11.45 8.76 18.28
C ALA A 219 -10.36 9.83 18.40
N ARG A 220 -9.75 9.95 19.59
CA ARG A 220 -8.53 10.73 19.77
C ARG A 220 -7.34 9.96 19.22
N HIS A 221 -7.03 10.18 17.94
CA HIS A 221 -5.95 9.48 17.25
C HIS A 221 -4.75 10.40 16.97
N PRO A 222 -3.83 10.62 17.94
CA PRO A 222 -2.70 11.56 17.78
C PRO A 222 -1.72 11.17 16.68
N GLN A 223 -1.77 9.92 16.20
CA GLN A 223 -0.91 9.39 15.15
C GLN A 223 -1.54 9.51 13.74
N ALA A 224 -2.69 10.17 13.58
CA ALA A 224 -3.40 10.27 12.31
C ALA A 224 -2.51 10.78 11.17
N ASP A 225 -1.78 11.88 11.38
CA ASP A 225 -0.92 12.44 10.32
C ASP A 225 0.23 11.51 9.93
N MET A 226 0.79 10.78 10.90
CA MET A 226 1.82 9.77 10.63
C MET A 226 1.26 8.65 9.74
N TRP A 227 0.07 8.14 10.07
CA TRP A 227 -0.57 7.08 9.29
C TRP A 227 -0.92 7.51 7.87
N LEU A 228 -1.36 8.76 7.68
CA LEU A 228 -1.62 9.29 6.35
C LEU A 228 -0.35 9.45 5.50
N ARG A 229 0.77 9.83 6.12
CA ARG A 229 2.09 9.83 5.47
C ARG A 229 2.53 8.41 5.07
N VAL A 230 2.38 7.44 5.98
CA VAL A 230 2.66 6.02 5.70
C VAL A 230 1.81 5.51 4.53
N ALA A 231 0.51 5.81 4.52
CA ALA A 231 -0.37 5.44 3.41
C ALA A 231 0.09 6.02 2.07
N SER A 232 0.47 7.29 2.06
CA SER A 232 0.96 7.96 0.84
C SER A 232 2.26 7.32 0.32
N ALA A 233 3.19 7.00 1.22
CA ALA A 233 4.45 6.34 0.92
C ALA A 233 4.23 4.91 0.35
N LEU A 234 3.31 4.15 0.95
CA LEU A 234 2.96 2.81 0.47
C LEU A 234 2.28 2.84 -0.91
N LEU A 235 1.40 3.82 -1.14
CA LEU A 235 0.72 3.95 -2.43
C LEU A 235 1.69 4.35 -3.55
N VAL A 236 2.63 5.28 -3.31
CA VAL A 236 3.65 5.60 -4.31
C VAL A 236 4.54 4.38 -4.60
N ARG A 237 4.91 3.60 -3.57
CA ARG A 237 5.65 2.34 -3.74
C ARG A 237 4.89 1.31 -4.59
N ALA A 238 3.59 1.15 -4.35
CA ALA A 238 2.75 0.25 -5.15
C ALA A 238 2.73 0.69 -6.63
N LEU A 239 2.56 1.98 -6.90
CA LEU A 239 2.58 2.52 -8.26
C LEU A 239 3.96 2.39 -8.91
N THR A 240 5.05 2.55 -8.15
CA THR A 240 6.41 2.27 -8.64
C THR A 240 6.57 0.80 -9.02
N ALA A 241 6.04 -0.14 -8.23
CA ALA A 241 6.04 -1.57 -8.59
C ALA A 241 5.28 -1.84 -9.90
N TRP A 242 4.14 -1.16 -10.10
CA TRP A 242 3.42 -1.24 -11.37
C TRP A 242 4.23 -0.69 -12.54
N ASP A 243 4.89 0.46 -12.34
CA ASP A 243 5.70 1.08 -13.39
C ASP A 243 6.85 0.17 -13.86
N HIS A 244 7.49 -0.58 -12.95
CA HIS A 244 8.55 -1.54 -13.28
C HIS A 244 8.10 -2.69 -14.19
N VAL A 245 6.82 -3.05 -14.18
CA VAL A 245 6.31 -4.09 -15.10
C VAL A 245 5.81 -3.53 -16.42
N LEU A 246 5.71 -2.20 -16.55
CA LEU A 246 5.31 -1.55 -17.79
C LEU A 246 6.50 -1.43 -18.74
N ALA A 247 6.23 -1.48 -20.04
CA ALA A 247 7.27 -1.25 -21.04
C ALA A 247 7.74 0.22 -20.99
N GLY A 248 9.01 0.43 -20.63
CA GLY A 248 9.65 1.75 -20.64
C GLY A 248 9.34 2.64 -19.43
N ASN A 249 8.79 2.09 -18.35
CA ASN A 249 8.54 2.80 -17.08
C ASN A 249 7.86 4.18 -17.27
N PRO A 250 6.69 4.25 -17.93
CA PRO A 250 6.07 5.50 -18.36
C PRO A 250 5.61 6.42 -17.22
N LEU A 251 5.51 5.92 -15.98
CA LEU A 251 5.10 6.68 -14.81
C LEU A 251 6.29 7.25 -14.04
N GLN A 252 7.52 6.82 -14.33
CA GLN A 252 8.73 7.14 -13.57
C GLN A 252 8.90 8.63 -13.34
N GLU A 253 8.81 9.45 -14.40
CA GLU A 253 8.99 10.91 -14.31
C GLU A 253 8.00 11.57 -13.33
N ARG A 254 6.76 11.06 -13.26
CA ARG A 254 5.72 11.57 -12.34
C ARG A 254 5.87 10.99 -10.92
N LEU A 255 6.37 9.76 -10.78
CA LEU A 255 6.48 9.05 -9.51
C LEU A 255 7.74 9.44 -8.71
N THR A 256 8.89 9.62 -9.37
CA THR A 256 10.17 9.96 -8.74
C THR A 256 10.07 11.15 -7.75
N PRO A 257 9.56 12.34 -8.13
CA PRO A 257 9.50 13.47 -7.21
C PRO A 257 8.52 13.23 -6.03
N LEU A 258 7.49 12.40 -6.23
CA LEU A 258 6.56 12.03 -5.17
C LEU A 258 7.20 11.04 -4.19
N ALA A 259 7.96 10.07 -4.70
CA ALA A 259 8.69 9.09 -3.91
C ALA A 259 9.73 9.78 -3.02
N GLU A 260 10.58 10.63 -3.59
CA GLU A 260 11.61 11.39 -2.85
C GLU A 260 11.00 12.22 -1.71
N ARG A 261 9.91 12.94 -1.99
CA ARG A 261 9.19 13.75 -1.00
C ARG A 261 8.59 12.93 0.14
N LEU A 262 8.24 11.67 -0.13
CA LEU A 262 7.67 10.74 0.84
C LEU A 262 8.72 9.88 1.54
N GLY A 263 10.01 10.06 1.23
CA GLY A 263 11.10 9.24 1.77
C GLY A 263 11.15 7.83 1.21
N GLU A 264 10.51 7.59 0.06
CA GLU A 264 10.50 6.33 -0.67
C GLU A 264 11.58 6.33 -1.75
N ALA A 265 12.10 5.15 -2.09
CA ALA A 265 13.06 5.02 -3.17
C ALA A 265 12.38 5.35 -4.52
N PRO A 266 12.97 6.21 -5.38
CA PRO A 266 12.38 6.61 -6.66
C PRO A 266 12.31 5.47 -7.68
N SER A 267 13.04 4.38 -7.41
CA SER A 267 12.96 3.10 -8.10
C SER A 267 13.10 1.98 -7.06
N LEU A 268 12.43 0.85 -7.28
CA LEU A 268 12.68 -0.35 -6.49
C LEU A 268 14.09 -0.86 -6.80
N THR A 269 15.03 -0.66 -5.87
CA THR A 269 16.32 -1.33 -5.89
C THR A 269 16.18 -2.63 -5.12
N TYR A 270 16.64 -3.74 -5.69
CA TYR A 270 16.65 -5.04 -5.02
C TYR A 270 18.08 -5.30 -4.55
N GLY A 271 18.32 -5.21 -3.24
CA GLY A 271 19.62 -5.62 -2.69
C GLY A 271 19.86 -7.12 -2.94
N PRO A 272 21.12 -7.54 -3.20
CA PRO A 272 21.47 -8.96 -3.32
C PRO A 272 21.11 -9.71 -2.03
N LEU A 273 20.63 -10.95 -2.17
CA LEU A 273 20.51 -11.90 -1.07
C LEU A 273 21.92 -12.28 -0.65
N PHE A 274 22.41 -11.65 0.42
CA PHE A 274 23.78 -11.75 0.92
C PHE A 274 24.81 -11.15 -0.04
N GLU A 275 25.53 -10.13 0.41
CA GLU A 275 26.95 -10.11 0.05
C GLU A 275 27.51 -11.41 0.63
N THR A 276 27.90 -12.35 -0.23
CA THR A 276 28.95 -13.30 0.19
C THR A 276 30.08 -12.43 0.68
N VAL A 277 30.23 -12.34 2.00
CA VAL A 277 31.47 -11.89 2.61
C VAL A 277 32.50 -12.88 2.13
N ALA A 278 33.18 -12.54 1.04
CA ALA A 278 34.40 -13.21 0.67
C ALA A 278 35.43 -12.82 1.73
N GLN A 279 35.66 -13.72 2.68
CA GLN A 279 36.93 -13.93 3.35
C GLN A 279 37.17 -15.44 3.45
#